data_AF-A0A7K4AF00-F1
#
_entry.id   AF-A0A7K4AF00-F1
#
_cell.length_a   1.000
_cell.length_b   1.000
_cell.length_c   1.000
_cell.angle_alpha   90.00
_cell.angle_beta   90.00
_cell.angle_gamma   90.00
#
_symmetry.space_group_name_H-M   'P 1'
#
loop_
_entity.id
_entity.type
_entity.pdbx_description
1 polymer ?
#
loop_
_entity_poly.entity_id
_entity_poly.type
_entity_poly.pdbx_seq_one_letter_code
_entity_poly.pdbx_strand_id
1 'polypeptide(L)'
;MDASFIKSLQDRAEKTRARIGIGIWNPDRELMASLHSAERFAELLVVGNVDESCPYEHICTDEPWKELVRLLANGVIDGAVRGNLPAGRTMRALAEEFRLPVRRLALLELSGWAFLLGPVGIDEGETVQDRLDLLLGGSKLLQNMGVLPRAAVLSGGRREDRGRCERVDRSLLEGDQIAARALKAGIDAEHKGILIENCRGDD
;
A
#
# COMPACT_ATOMS: atom_id res chain seq x y z
N MET A 1 8.72 12.69 -1.03
CA MET A 1 8.45 13.13 0.36
C MET A 1 9.79 13.22 1.06
N ASP A 2 9.97 14.16 1.99
CA ASP A 2 11.22 14.26 2.76
C ASP A 2 11.21 13.30 3.96
N ALA A 3 12.33 13.23 4.69
CA ALA A 3 12.45 12.39 5.88
C ALA A 3 11.50 12.78 7.03
N SER A 4 10.91 13.97 7.03
CA SER A 4 9.96 14.39 8.06
C SER A 4 8.58 13.73 7.88
N PHE A 5 8.28 13.23 6.67
CA PHE A 5 6.98 12.63 6.37
C PHE A 5 6.64 11.45 7.29
N ILE A 6 7.58 10.51 7.48
CA ILE A 6 7.37 9.35 8.36
C ILE A 6 7.10 9.79 9.79
N LYS A 7 7.89 10.74 10.29
CA LYS A 7 7.67 11.30 11.63
C LYS A 7 6.30 11.97 11.75
N SER A 8 5.86 12.69 10.73
CA SER A 8 4.53 13.31 10.70
C SER A 8 3.39 12.27 10.72
N LEU A 9 3.57 11.12 10.07
CA LEU A 9 2.59 10.02 10.12
C LEU A 9 2.51 9.41 11.52
N GLN A 10 3.66 9.16 12.16
CA GLN A 10 3.74 8.67 13.52
C GLN A 10 3.06 9.64 14.51
N ASP A 11 3.39 10.93 14.42
CA ASP A 11 2.82 11.96 15.30
C ASP A 11 1.30 12.12 15.13
N ARG A 12 0.78 11.93 13.91
CA ARG A 12 -0.66 11.91 13.65
C ARG A 12 -1.30 10.64 14.21
N ALA A 13 -0.70 9.47 14.00
CA ALA A 13 -1.22 8.22 14.53
C ALA A 13 -1.32 8.22 16.06
N GLU A 14 -0.29 8.73 16.76
CA GLU A 14 -0.28 8.88 18.22
C GLU A 14 -1.43 9.77 18.74
N LYS A 15 -1.82 10.79 17.97
CA LYS A 15 -2.92 11.70 18.33
C LYS A 15 -4.29 11.13 18.00
N THR A 16 -4.44 10.49 16.84
CA THR A 16 -5.71 9.97 16.36
C THR A 16 -6.13 8.70 17.09
N ARG A 17 -5.17 7.84 17.45
CA ARG A 17 -5.40 6.52 18.09
C ARG A 17 -6.50 5.71 17.38
N ALA A 18 -6.39 5.57 16.06
CA ALA A 18 -7.34 4.83 15.25
C ALA A 18 -7.52 3.39 15.76
N ARG A 19 -8.72 2.83 15.61
CA ARG A 19 -9.00 1.44 15.96
C ARG A 19 -8.58 0.52 14.83
N ILE A 20 -7.56 -0.30 15.06
CA ILE A 20 -6.94 -1.15 14.05
C ILE A 20 -7.19 -2.62 14.36
N GLY A 21 -7.80 -3.33 13.42
CA GLY A 21 -7.96 -4.78 13.48
C GLY A 21 -6.67 -5.50 13.09
N ILE A 22 -6.24 -6.48 13.88
CA ILE A 22 -5.04 -7.30 13.63
C ILE A 22 -5.45 -8.76 13.45
N GLY A 23 -5.23 -9.29 12.25
CA GLY A 23 -5.53 -10.69 11.95
C GLY A 23 -4.49 -11.67 12.50
N ILE A 24 -4.91 -12.63 13.33
CA ILE A 24 -4.03 -13.66 13.90
C ILE A 24 -4.65 -15.05 13.74
N TRP A 25 -3.93 -15.96 13.08
CA TRP A 25 -4.33 -17.36 12.91
C TRP A 25 -3.55 -18.31 13.81
N ASN A 26 -2.23 -18.13 13.86
CA ASN A 26 -1.35 -18.90 14.73
C ASN A 26 -0.66 -17.91 15.69
N PRO A 27 -1.19 -17.69 16.90
CA PRO A 27 -0.54 -16.81 17.85
C PRO A 27 0.79 -17.44 18.27
N ASP A 28 1.86 -16.65 18.22
CA ASP A 28 3.13 -16.99 18.86
C ASP A 28 3.58 -15.82 19.74
N ARG A 29 4.50 -16.10 20.66
CA ARG A 29 4.93 -15.12 21.65
C ARG A 29 5.60 -13.90 21.02
N GLU A 30 6.34 -14.08 19.94
CA GLU A 30 7.06 -13.01 19.25
C GLU A 30 6.09 -12.08 18.52
N LEU A 31 5.12 -12.65 17.80
CA LEU A 31 4.04 -11.94 17.15
C LEU A 31 3.25 -11.11 18.16
N MET A 32 2.85 -11.71 19.29
CA MET A 32 2.10 -10.98 20.32
C MET A 32 2.92 -9.89 20.99
N ALA A 33 4.22 -10.12 21.21
CA ALA A 33 5.13 -9.10 21.74
C ALA A 33 5.33 -7.94 20.77
N SER A 34 5.32 -8.20 19.45
CA SER A 34 5.49 -7.16 18.43
C SER A 34 4.37 -6.10 18.48
N LEU A 35 3.16 -6.51 18.89
CA LEU A 35 1.99 -5.63 18.97
C LEU A 35 2.11 -4.55 20.04
N HIS A 36 2.92 -4.78 21.09
CA HIS A 36 3.08 -3.82 22.18
C HIS A 36 3.59 -2.46 21.68
N SER A 37 4.50 -2.47 20.69
CA SER A 37 5.00 -1.23 20.08
C SER A 37 3.92 -0.43 19.33
N ALA A 38 2.85 -1.12 18.87
CA ALA A 38 1.77 -0.51 18.11
C ALA A 38 0.71 0.17 18.98
N GLU A 39 0.60 -0.18 20.28
CA GLU A 39 -0.35 0.42 21.24
C GLU A 39 -0.18 1.94 21.40
N ARG A 40 1.04 2.41 21.14
CA ARG A 40 1.36 3.83 21.10
C ARG A 40 0.60 4.57 19.98
N PHE A 41 0.33 3.89 18.87
CA PHE A 41 -0.21 4.48 17.64
C PHE A 41 -1.69 4.17 17.41
N ALA A 42 -2.22 3.11 18.01
CA ALA A 42 -3.55 2.59 17.69
C ALA A 42 -4.20 1.86 18.88
N GLU A 43 -5.53 1.79 18.85
CA GLU A 43 -6.31 0.86 19.66
C GLU A 43 -6.43 -0.46 18.92
N LEU A 44 -5.96 -1.55 19.51
CA LEU A 44 -5.82 -2.83 18.82
C LEU A 44 -7.01 -3.75 19.10
N LEU A 45 -7.62 -4.28 18.02
CA LEU A 45 -8.60 -5.35 18.07
C LEU A 45 -8.01 -6.59 17.39
N VAL A 46 -7.72 -7.65 18.14
CA VAL A 46 -7.19 -8.90 17.58
C VAL A 46 -8.34 -9.75 17.04
N VAL A 47 -8.20 -10.26 15.82
CA VAL A 47 -9.24 -11.06 15.16
C VAL A 47 -8.66 -12.40 14.71
N GLY A 48 -9.15 -13.49 15.31
CA GLY A 48 -8.86 -14.86 14.90
C GLY A 48 -8.62 -15.84 16.03
N ASN A 49 -7.79 -16.85 15.80
CA ASN A 49 -7.69 -17.97 16.73
C ASN A 49 -6.73 -17.65 17.87
N VAL A 50 -7.21 -16.83 18.81
CA VAL A 50 -6.52 -16.49 20.06
C VAL A 50 -7.32 -17.02 21.24
N ASP A 51 -6.61 -17.35 22.31
CA ASP A 51 -7.22 -17.81 23.56
C ASP A 51 -7.49 -16.65 24.53
N GLU A 52 -8.13 -16.96 25.65
CA GLU A 52 -8.45 -15.99 26.71
C GLU A 52 -7.23 -15.33 27.35
N SER A 53 -6.02 -15.87 27.14
CA SER A 53 -4.78 -15.27 27.63
C SER A 53 -4.29 -14.10 26.77
N CYS A 54 -4.95 -13.84 25.63
CA CYS A 54 -4.69 -12.68 24.79
C CYS A 54 -4.89 -11.38 25.59
N PRO A 55 -3.86 -10.54 25.75
CA PRO A 55 -3.95 -9.32 26.55
C PRO A 55 -4.71 -8.18 25.86
N TYR A 56 -5.11 -8.37 24.60
CA TYR A 56 -5.82 -7.38 23.79
C TYR A 56 -7.31 -7.71 23.70
N GLU A 57 -8.13 -6.69 23.41
CA GLU A 57 -9.51 -6.90 22.97
C GLU A 57 -9.49 -7.81 21.73
N HIS A 58 -10.31 -8.85 21.72
CA HIS A 58 -10.25 -9.86 20.67
C HIS A 58 -11.61 -10.46 20.28
N ILE A 59 -11.67 -10.93 19.03
CA ILE A 59 -12.79 -11.70 18.47
C ILE A 59 -12.24 -13.06 18.02
N CYS A 60 -12.69 -14.13 18.67
CA CYS A 60 -12.36 -15.51 18.30
C CYS A 60 -13.26 -15.98 17.14
N THR A 61 -12.64 -16.45 16.06
CA THR A 61 -13.37 -16.97 14.89
C THR A 61 -12.50 -17.90 14.05
N ASP A 62 -13.13 -18.90 13.44
CA ASP A 62 -12.50 -19.82 12.49
C ASP A 62 -12.30 -19.21 11.08
N GLU A 63 -12.88 -18.03 10.82
CA GLU A 63 -12.73 -17.30 9.55
C GLU A 63 -12.30 -15.82 9.74
N PRO A 64 -11.15 -15.55 10.37
CA PRO A 64 -10.72 -14.20 10.70
C PRO A 64 -10.43 -13.33 9.51
N TRP A 65 -10.07 -13.89 8.34
CA TRP A 65 -9.91 -13.09 7.12
C TRP A 65 -11.24 -12.49 6.65
N LYS A 66 -12.37 -13.19 6.82
CA LYS A 66 -13.70 -12.63 6.50
C LYS A 66 -14.12 -11.64 7.56
N GLU A 67 -13.94 -12.00 8.83
CA GLU A 67 -14.35 -11.16 9.94
C GLU A 67 -13.59 -9.83 9.98
N LEU A 68 -12.27 -9.86 9.79
CA LEU A 68 -11.45 -8.64 9.73
C LEU A 68 -11.91 -7.71 8.60
N VAL A 69 -12.24 -8.26 7.43
CA VAL A 69 -12.75 -7.49 6.28
C VAL A 69 -14.15 -6.94 6.55
N ARG A 70 -15.04 -7.74 7.15
CA ARG A 70 -16.39 -7.32 7.55
C ARG A 70 -16.36 -6.17 8.55
N LEU A 71 -15.46 -6.24 9.54
CA LEU A 71 -15.29 -5.17 10.54
C LEU A 71 -14.81 -3.88 9.88
N LEU A 72 -13.88 -3.98 8.91
CA LEU A 72 -13.40 -2.83 8.15
C LEU A 72 -14.52 -2.22 7.28
N ALA A 73 -15.27 -3.05 6.56
CA ALA A 73 -16.35 -2.60 5.68
C ALA A 73 -17.50 -1.92 6.45
N ASN A 74 -17.79 -2.39 7.66
CA ASN A 74 -18.82 -1.82 8.53
C ASN A 74 -18.33 -0.61 9.36
N GLY A 75 -17.06 -0.21 9.24
CA GLY A 75 -16.48 0.88 10.01
C GLY A 75 -16.37 0.60 11.52
N VAL A 76 -16.35 -0.68 11.91
CA VAL A 76 -16.08 -1.08 13.31
C VAL A 76 -14.59 -0.91 13.65
N ILE A 77 -13.73 -1.05 12.64
CA ILE A 77 -12.31 -0.70 12.69
C ILE A 77 -12.00 0.30 11.58
N ASP A 78 -11.09 1.23 11.86
CA ASP A 78 -10.67 2.29 10.93
C ASP A 78 -9.63 1.79 9.92
N GLY A 79 -8.92 0.71 10.27
CA GLY A 79 -7.90 0.10 9.45
C GLY A 79 -7.64 -1.35 9.87
N ALA A 80 -6.95 -2.08 9.01
CA ALA A 80 -6.66 -3.49 9.24
C ALA A 80 -5.22 -3.85 8.89
N VAL A 81 -4.60 -4.68 9.73
CA VAL A 81 -3.34 -5.37 9.45
C VAL A 81 -3.65 -6.84 9.32
N ARG A 82 -3.34 -7.44 8.16
CA ARG A 82 -3.55 -8.88 7.92
C ARG A 82 -2.88 -9.76 8.98
N GLY A 83 -1.74 -9.32 9.52
CA GLY A 83 -0.89 -10.14 10.39
C GLY A 83 -0.46 -11.42 9.68
N ASN A 84 -0.67 -12.57 10.32
CA ASN A 84 -0.29 -13.88 9.77
C ASN A 84 -1.44 -14.66 9.11
N LEU A 85 -2.59 -14.02 8.86
CA LEU A 85 -3.70 -14.65 8.13
C LEU A 85 -3.30 -15.03 6.70
N PRO A 86 -3.77 -16.16 6.12
CA PRO A 86 -3.44 -16.52 4.75
C PRO A 86 -3.74 -15.40 3.74
N ALA A 87 -2.71 -14.94 3.01
CA ALA A 87 -2.83 -13.80 2.10
C ALA A 87 -3.90 -14.03 1.02
N GLY A 88 -3.89 -15.20 0.36
CA GLY A 88 -4.87 -15.52 -0.68
C GLY A 88 -6.33 -15.50 -0.19
N ARG A 89 -6.60 -15.96 1.04
CA ARG A 89 -7.96 -15.91 1.63
C ARG A 89 -8.36 -14.48 1.99
N THR A 90 -7.42 -13.71 2.54
CA THR A 90 -7.65 -12.32 2.93
C THR A 90 -7.90 -11.42 1.73
N MET A 91 -7.08 -11.55 0.68
CA MET A 91 -7.24 -10.74 -0.54
C MET A 91 -8.54 -11.08 -1.27
N ARG A 92 -8.93 -12.37 -1.31
CA ARG A 92 -10.22 -12.79 -1.86
C ARG A 92 -11.39 -12.17 -1.08
N ALA A 93 -11.36 -12.24 0.26
CA ALA A 93 -12.39 -11.64 1.10
C ALA A 93 -12.49 -10.11 0.87
N LEU A 94 -11.36 -9.40 0.79
CA LEU A 94 -11.33 -7.96 0.47
C LEU A 94 -11.97 -7.67 -0.89
N ALA A 95 -11.57 -8.41 -1.93
CA ALA A 95 -12.09 -8.21 -3.28
C ALA A 95 -13.60 -8.50 -3.38
N GLU A 96 -14.08 -9.55 -2.70
CA GLU A 96 -15.50 -9.92 -2.65
C GLU A 96 -16.35 -8.88 -1.91
N GLU A 97 -15.89 -8.41 -0.74
CA GLU A 97 -16.62 -7.45 0.10
C GLU A 97 -16.71 -6.07 -0.57
N PHE A 98 -15.56 -5.53 -0.99
CA PHE A 98 -15.49 -4.18 -1.55
C PHE A 98 -15.82 -4.11 -3.03
N ARG A 99 -15.90 -5.26 -3.73
CA ARG A 99 -16.14 -5.37 -5.19
C ARG A 99 -15.17 -4.52 -6.02
N LEU A 100 -13.92 -4.43 -5.56
CA LEU A 100 -12.85 -3.64 -6.18
C LEU A 100 -11.54 -4.45 -6.22
N PRO A 101 -10.71 -4.26 -7.26
CA PRO A 101 -9.39 -4.87 -7.31
C PRO A 101 -8.50 -4.31 -6.19
N VAL A 102 -7.76 -5.18 -5.52
CA VAL A 102 -6.77 -4.78 -4.51
C VAL A 102 -5.54 -4.23 -5.23
N ARG A 103 -5.00 -3.14 -4.70
CA ARG A 103 -3.81 -2.46 -5.23
C ARG A 103 -2.84 -2.20 -4.09
N ARG A 104 -1.58 -2.61 -4.24
CA ARG A 104 -0.57 -2.49 -3.18
C ARG A 104 0.53 -1.51 -3.55
N LEU A 105 0.89 -0.71 -2.56
CA LEU A 105 2.03 0.20 -2.59
C LEU A 105 2.93 -0.11 -1.39
N ALA A 106 4.23 -0.02 -1.58
CA ALA A 106 5.22 -0.05 -0.51
C ALA A 106 5.69 1.38 -0.22
N LEU A 107 5.70 1.79 1.05
CA LEU A 107 6.37 3.01 1.49
C LEU A 107 7.83 2.68 1.76
N LEU A 108 8.73 3.26 0.98
CA LEU A 108 10.17 3.12 1.13
C LEU A 108 10.77 4.41 1.69
N GLU A 109 11.72 4.27 2.61
CA GLU A 109 12.51 5.36 3.15
C GLU A 109 13.99 5.08 2.91
N LEU A 110 14.66 6.04 2.27
CA LEU A 110 16.10 6.14 2.10
C LEU A 110 16.57 7.42 2.79
N SER A 111 17.87 7.57 3.03
CA SER A 111 18.45 8.72 3.73
C SER A 111 17.98 10.08 3.15
N GLY A 112 16.96 10.68 3.76
CA GLY A 112 16.38 11.96 3.34
C GLY A 112 15.20 11.88 2.36
N TRP A 113 14.83 10.70 1.86
CA TRP A 113 13.84 10.54 0.79
C TRP A 113 12.88 9.39 1.07
N ALA A 114 11.58 9.70 1.10
CA ALA A 114 10.52 8.70 1.16
C ALA A 114 9.61 8.76 -0.07
N PHE A 115 9.18 7.59 -0.55
CA PHE A 115 8.30 7.45 -1.71
C PHE A 115 7.43 6.19 -1.63
N LEU A 116 6.31 6.21 -2.36
CA LEU A 116 5.48 5.02 -2.57
C LEU A 116 5.94 4.33 -3.86
N LEU A 117 6.16 3.02 -3.78
CA LEU A 117 6.53 2.17 -4.92
C LEU A 117 5.42 1.16 -5.19
N GLY A 118 5.07 0.98 -6.46
CA GLY A 118 4.23 -0.13 -6.88
C GLY A 118 4.18 -0.34 -8.39
N PRO A 119 3.53 -1.41 -8.85
CA PRO A 119 2.88 -2.43 -8.03
C PRO A 119 3.89 -3.29 -7.25
N VAL A 120 3.47 -3.84 -6.11
CA VAL A 120 4.25 -4.84 -5.34
C VAL A 120 3.49 -6.16 -5.18
N GLY A 121 2.28 -6.23 -5.75
CA GLY A 121 1.51 -7.45 -5.88
C GLY A 121 1.86 -8.29 -7.10
N ILE A 122 1.54 -9.58 -7.04
CA ILE A 122 1.76 -10.54 -8.14
C ILE A 122 0.68 -10.46 -9.24
N ASP A 123 -0.47 -9.89 -8.91
CA ASP A 123 -1.69 -9.85 -9.70
C ASP A 123 -2.09 -8.40 -10.05
N GLU A 124 -1.11 -7.50 -10.10
CA GLU A 124 -1.29 -6.05 -10.24
C GLU A 124 -0.43 -5.48 -11.37
N GLY A 125 -0.94 -4.48 -12.08
CA GLY A 125 -0.15 -3.71 -13.04
C GLY A 125 0.14 -4.42 -14.37
N GLU A 126 -0.62 -5.46 -14.69
CA GLU A 126 -0.55 -6.21 -15.96
C GLU A 126 -0.91 -5.35 -17.17
N THR A 127 -1.77 -4.34 -16.98
CA THR A 127 -2.18 -3.43 -18.06
C THR A 127 -1.79 -1.98 -17.79
N VAL A 128 -1.74 -1.19 -18.87
CA VAL A 128 -1.61 0.28 -18.80
C VAL A 128 -2.66 0.90 -17.88
N GLN A 129 -3.89 0.37 -17.91
CA GLN A 129 -4.98 0.88 -17.08
C GLN A 129 -4.74 0.57 -15.60
N ASP A 130 -4.31 -0.65 -15.27
CA ASP A 130 -4.05 -1.04 -13.88
C ASP A 130 -2.93 -0.20 -13.26
N ARG A 131 -1.86 0.03 -14.03
CA ARG A 131 -0.73 0.86 -13.61
C ARG A 131 -1.13 2.33 -13.43
N LEU A 132 -1.96 2.86 -14.34
CA LEU A 132 -2.50 4.21 -14.20
C LEU A 132 -3.38 4.33 -12.97
N ASP A 133 -4.30 3.40 -12.76
CA ASP A 133 -5.19 3.45 -11.61
C ASP A 133 -4.45 3.30 -10.27
N LEU A 134 -3.38 2.51 -10.24
CA LEU A 134 -2.48 2.43 -9.09
C LEU A 134 -1.80 3.78 -8.82
N LEU A 135 -1.28 4.44 -9.85
CA LEU A 135 -0.67 5.77 -9.74
C LEU A 135 -1.66 6.81 -9.24
N LEU A 136 -2.87 6.85 -9.80
CA LEU A 136 -3.92 7.78 -9.40
C LEU A 136 -4.41 7.51 -7.97
N GLY A 137 -4.58 6.23 -7.60
CA GLY A 137 -4.96 5.82 -6.25
C GLY A 137 -3.90 6.20 -5.22
N GLY A 138 -2.62 5.94 -5.50
CA GLY A 138 -1.51 6.35 -4.64
C GLY A 138 -1.39 7.87 -4.52
N SER A 139 -1.60 8.60 -5.62
CA SER A 139 -1.61 10.06 -5.61
C SER A 139 -2.73 10.62 -4.74
N LYS A 140 -3.94 10.05 -4.83
CA LYS A 140 -5.08 10.41 -3.98
C LYS A 140 -4.82 10.08 -2.51
N LEU A 141 -4.18 8.93 -2.22
CA LEU A 141 -3.78 8.56 -0.86
C LEU A 141 -2.85 9.61 -0.26
N LEU A 142 -1.84 10.06 -1.01
CA LEU A 142 -0.92 11.12 -0.59
C LEU A 142 -1.64 12.46 -0.37
N GLN A 143 -2.53 12.84 -1.29
CA GLN A 143 -3.34 14.06 -1.14
C GLN A 143 -4.19 14.05 0.13
N ASN A 144 -4.81 12.90 0.46
CA ASN A 144 -5.57 12.73 1.70
C ASN A 144 -4.68 12.89 2.96
N MET A 145 -3.38 12.64 2.84
CA MET A 145 -2.40 12.88 3.90
C MET A 145 -1.85 14.31 3.91
N GLY A 146 -2.27 15.16 2.98
CA GLY A 146 -1.80 16.54 2.81
C GLY A 146 -0.48 16.66 2.05
N VAL A 147 -0.10 15.63 1.29
CA VAL A 147 1.10 15.63 0.45
C VAL A 147 0.71 15.92 -1.00
N LEU A 148 1.36 16.91 -1.62
CA LEU A 148 1.23 17.15 -3.06
C LEU A 148 1.92 16.00 -3.82
N PRO A 149 1.18 15.18 -4.61
CA PRO A 149 1.76 14.02 -5.25
C PRO A 149 2.56 14.44 -6.49
N ARG A 150 3.77 13.89 -6.59
CA ARG A 150 4.56 13.82 -7.83
C ARG A 150 4.81 12.35 -8.12
N ALA A 151 4.67 11.93 -9.37
CA ALA A 151 4.75 10.54 -9.75
C ALA A 151 5.81 10.32 -10.84
N ALA A 152 6.54 9.22 -10.73
CA ALA A 152 7.41 8.73 -11.77
C ALA A 152 6.87 7.40 -12.29
N VAL A 153 6.78 7.26 -13.60
CA VAL A 153 6.45 6.01 -14.27
C VAL A 153 7.75 5.36 -14.72
N LEU A 154 8.01 4.15 -14.22
CA LEU A 154 9.15 3.33 -14.67
C LEU A 154 8.78 2.45 -15.87
N SER A 155 9.77 2.03 -16.65
CA SER A 155 9.60 1.10 -17.77
C SER A 155 10.81 0.18 -17.95
N GLY A 156 10.72 -0.77 -18.89
CA GLY A 156 11.69 -1.85 -19.08
C GLY A 156 13.01 -1.46 -19.74
N GLY A 157 13.28 -0.17 -19.97
CA GLY A 157 14.52 0.29 -20.58
C GLY A 157 14.76 1.78 -20.33
N ARG A 158 15.95 2.24 -20.70
CA ARG A 158 16.22 3.68 -20.79
C ARG A 158 15.53 4.24 -22.03
N ARG A 159 15.35 5.56 -22.09
CA ARG A 159 14.66 6.20 -23.21
C ARG A 159 15.37 5.99 -24.55
N GLU A 160 16.69 5.92 -24.53
CA GLU A 160 17.57 5.65 -25.66
C GLU A 160 17.58 4.17 -26.11
N ASP A 161 16.97 3.26 -25.34
CA ASP A 161 16.89 1.84 -25.69
C ASP A 161 15.78 1.53 -26.72
N ARG A 162 15.06 2.56 -27.19
CA ARG A 162 14.02 2.43 -28.23
C ARG A 162 14.61 1.83 -29.51
N GLY A 163 13.94 0.83 -30.07
CA GLY A 163 14.33 0.06 -31.24
C GLY A 163 15.20 -1.16 -30.93
N ARG A 164 15.55 -1.43 -29.66
CA ARG A 164 16.37 -2.61 -29.31
C ARG A 164 15.58 -3.92 -29.38
N CYS A 165 14.34 -3.93 -28.91
CA CYS A 165 13.41 -5.03 -29.09
C CYS A 165 11.97 -4.60 -28.81
N GLU A 166 11.02 -5.34 -29.38
CA GLU A 166 9.58 -5.07 -29.26
C GLU A 166 9.10 -4.96 -27.80
N ARG A 167 9.65 -5.81 -26.91
CA ARG A 167 9.28 -5.79 -25.49
C ARG A 167 9.66 -4.47 -24.81
N VAL A 168 10.85 -3.94 -25.09
CA VAL A 168 11.31 -2.66 -24.54
C VAL A 168 10.52 -1.51 -25.15
N ASP A 169 10.29 -1.54 -26.46
CA ASP A 169 9.52 -0.51 -27.17
C ASP A 169 8.09 -0.40 -26.64
N ARG A 170 7.43 -1.53 -26.45
CA ARG A 170 6.10 -1.58 -25.84
C ARG A 170 6.13 -0.99 -24.43
N SER A 171 7.07 -1.40 -23.59
CA SER A 171 7.15 -0.90 -22.20
C SER A 171 7.42 0.61 -22.13
N LEU A 172 8.27 1.14 -23.01
CA LEU A 172 8.54 2.58 -23.12
C LEU A 172 7.29 3.35 -23.57
N LEU A 173 6.56 2.83 -24.56
CA LEU A 173 5.32 3.41 -25.05
C LEU A 173 4.24 3.43 -23.96
N GLU A 174 4.08 2.33 -23.23
CA GLU A 174 3.17 2.26 -22.08
C GLU A 174 3.55 3.29 -21.01
N GLY A 175 4.85 3.45 -20.73
CA GLY A 175 5.35 4.48 -19.81
C GLY A 175 4.93 5.89 -20.22
N ASP A 176 5.14 6.25 -21.50
CA ASP A 176 4.72 7.53 -22.08
C ASP A 176 3.19 7.72 -21.97
N GLN A 177 2.41 6.68 -22.27
CA GLN A 177 0.95 6.71 -22.18
C GLN A 177 0.46 6.94 -20.74
N ILE A 178 1.01 6.25 -19.76
CA ILE A 178 0.60 6.37 -18.35
C ILE A 178 0.90 7.80 -17.85
N ALA A 179 2.11 8.30 -18.08
CA ALA A 179 2.52 9.65 -17.64
C ALA A 179 1.61 10.73 -18.26
N ALA A 180 1.35 10.65 -19.58
CA ALA A 180 0.47 11.60 -20.26
C ALA A 180 -0.97 11.57 -19.74
N ARG A 181 -1.49 10.37 -19.40
CA ARG A 181 -2.84 10.21 -18.84
C ARG A 181 -2.94 10.71 -17.40
N ALA A 182 -1.89 10.50 -16.59
CA ALA A 182 -1.80 11.02 -15.23
C ALA A 182 -1.73 12.55 -15.21
N LEU A 183 -0.94 13.16 -16.10
CA LEU A 183 -0.90 14.62 -16.29
C LEU A 183 -2.28 15.19 -16.66
N LYS A 184 -3.00 14.56 -17.59
CA LYS A 184 -4.38 14.95 -17.94
C LYS A 184 -5.36 14.83 -16.76
N ALA A 185 -5.08 13.93 -15.81
CA ALA A 185 -5.86 13.78 -14.58
C ALA A 185 -5.41 14.73 -13.45
N GLY A 186 -4.48 15.65 -13.72
CA GLY A 186 -4.01 16.66 -12.76
C GLY A 186 -2.91 16.19 -11.82
N ILE A 187 -2.25 15.07 -12.12
CA ILE A 187 -1.09 14.58 -11.35
C ILE A 187 0.20 14.96 -12.08
N ASP A 188 1.13 15.63 -11.40
CA ASP A 188 2.49 15.87 -11.91
C ASP A 188 3.21 14.53 -12.07
N ALA A 189 3.23 14.00 -13.30
CA ALA A 189 3.71 12.66 -13.60
C ALA A 189 4.68 12.67 -14.80
N GLU A 190 5.81 11.98 -14.64
CA GLU A 190 6.86 11.89 -15.67
C GLU A 190 7.28 10.43 -15.92
N HIS A 191 7.58 10.09 -17.17
CA HIS A 191 8.18 8.79 -17.51
C HIS A 191 9.71 8.87 -17.38
N LYS A 192 10.28 8.09 -16.44
CA LYS A 192 11.71 8.11 -16.08
C LYS A 192 12.52 6.93 -16.62
N GLY A 193 11.94 6.08 -17.47
CA GLY A 193 12.63 4.88 -17.97
C GLY A 193 12.83 3.85 -16.86
N ILE A 194 13.96 3.14 -16.85
CA ILE A 194 14.22 2.05 -15.91
C ILE A 194 14.93 2.47 -14.61
N LEU A 195 15.57 3.65 -14.59
CA LEU A 195 16.45 4.07 -13.50
C LEU A 195 15.64 4.75 -12.39
N ILE A 196 15.44 4.05 -11.28
CA ILE A 196 14.68 4.57 -10.12
C ILE A 196 15.40 5.73 -9.44
N GLU A 197 16.73 5.79 -9.51
CA GLU A 197 17.54 6.87 -8.99
C GLU A 197 17.19 8.23 -9.61
N ASN A 198 16.76 8.24 -10.87
CA ASN A 198 16.35 9.45 -11.60
C ASN A 198 14.91 9.90 -11.23
N CYS A 199 14.23 9.16 -10.35
CA CYS A 199 12.90 9.53 -9.87
C CYS A 199 12.95 10.43 -8.63
N ARG A 200 14.14 10.62 -8.06
CA ARG A 200 14.36 11.61 -7.01
C ARG A 200 14.20 12.99 -7.66
N GLY A 201 13.28 13.81 -7.15
CA GLY A 201 12.83 15.05 -7.79
C GLY A 201 13.83 16.21 -7.77
N ASP A 202 15.12 15.92 -7.91
CA ASP A 202 16.26 16.83 -7.82
C ASP A 202 16.76 17.32 -9.21
N ASP A 203 16.03 17.00 -10.29
CA ASP A 203 16.26 17.51 -11.66
C ASP A 203 15.46 18.78 -11.96
#